data_AF-A0A7S2KSW0-F1
#
_entry.id   AF-A0A7S2KSW0-F1
#
_cell.length_a   1.000
_cell.length_b   1.000
_cell.length_c   1.000
_cell.angle_alpha   90.00
_cell.angle_beta   90.00
_cell.angle_gamma   90.00
#
_symmetry.space_group_name_H-M   'P 1'
#
loop_
_entity.id
_entity.type
_entity.pdbx_description
1 polymer ?
#
loop_
_entity_poly.entity_id
_entity_poly.type
_entity_poly.pdbx_seq_one_letter_code
_entity_poly.pdbx_strand_id
1 'polypeptide(L)'
;SQGEDRPFIETWQCNLHEIDSVVERLENKQQLALIGIHLCKQLSPACASVVNALGPEKAPFLCLAPCCLPLAARNFAKTNRQANGMPMLKKTTIAVRTYESAEERQARKDANQKRLAAKKRTFMDQPCILCAEIHPVQKCGLLPLDLNEQRIIFERAASLRPCWLCGEVGHQKANCPNNDVQESSKPRLTLPPTIEMNLTEAFLDKSKAPFDCYVDMLSKAIERDNVKVCESGLTTNAFHDNDANRDNWNAQRKSLYIVAMS
;
A
#
# COMPACT_ATOMS: atom_id res chain seq x y z
N SER A 1 3.16 37.22 32.80
CA SER A 1 2.48 35.95 32.45
C SER A 1 3.17 35.36 31.23
N GLN A 2 4.22 34.58 31.46
CA GLN A 2 4.87 33.81 30.41
C GLN A 2 3.93 32.65 30.03
N GLY A 3 3.66 32.53 28.74
CA GLY A 3 2.59 31.71 28.18
C GLY A 3 2.76 30.23 28.46
N GLU A 4 1.66 29.57 28.79
CA GLU A 4 1.60 28.12 28.93
C GLU A 4 1.99 27.45 27.60
N ASP A 5 3.04 26.63 27.61
CA ASP A 5 3.45 25.73 26.52
C ASP A 5 2.36 24.69 26.28
N ARG A 6 1.31 25.09 25.56
CA ARG A 6 0.24 24.17 25.14
C ARG A 6 0.70 23.38 23.92
N PRO A 7 0.40 22.08 23.84
CA PRO A 7 0.76 21.29 22.67
C PRO A 7 0.06 21.84 21.43
N PHE A 8 0.80 21.95 20.34
CA PHE A 8 0.24 22.31 19.03
C PHE A 8 -0.55 21.13 18.48
N ILE A 9 -1.83 21.34 18.18
CA ILE A 9 -2.71 20.33 17.59
C ILE A 9 -2.90 20.65 16.11
N GLU A 10 -2.36 19.77 15.26
CA GLU A 10 -2.56 19.81 13.81
C GLU A 10 -3.57 18.73 13.40
N THR A 11 -4.68 19.12 12.79
CA THR A 11 -5.63 18.17 12.19
C THR A 11 -5.45 18.13 10.68
N TRP A 12 -5.46 16.93 10.12
CA TRP A 12 -5.34 16.76 8.68
C TRP A 12 -6.28 15.65 8.20
N GLN A 13 -6.97 15.89 7.08
CA GLN A 13 -7.76 14.86 6.40
C GLN A 13 -6.86 13.88 5.66
N CYS A 14 -6.67 12.68 6.22
CA CYS A 14 -5.85 11.63 5.63
C CYS A 14 -6.67 10.44 5.15
N ASN A 15 -6.27 9.87 4.02
CA ASN A 15 -6.59 8.49 3.69
C ASN A 15 -5.39 7.61 4.07
N LEU A 16 -5.50 6.82 5.15
CA LEU A 16 -4.37 6.02 5.65
C LEU A 16 -3.92 4.93 4.66
N HIS A 17 -4.74 4.60 3.66
CA HIS A 17 -4.38 3.67 2.59
C HIS A 17 -3.40 4.30 1.58
N GLU A 18 -3.31 5.62 1.51
CA GLU A 18 -2.33 6.37 0.71
C GLU A 18 -1.02 6.51 1.49
N ILE A 19 -0.42 5.36 1.80
CA ILE A 19 0.74 5.26 2.71
C ILE A 19 1.90 6.15 2.25
N ASP A 20 2.20 6.21 0.95
CA ASP A 20 3.28 7.07 0.44
C ASP A 20 3.03 8.55 0.78
N SER A 21 1.81 9.05 0.55
CA SER A 21 1.40 10.42 0.87
C SER A 21 1.48 10.72 2.38
N VAL A 22 1.09 9.74 3.21
CA VAL A 22 1.14 9.87 4.68
C VAL A 22 2.60 9.91 5.15
N VAL A 23 3.43 9.01 4.64
CA VAL A 23 4.85 8.91 5.01
C VAL A 23 5.61 10.17 4.59
N GLU A 24 5.46 10.65 3.36
CA GLU A 24 6.09 11.89 2.88
C GLU A 24 5.80 13.10 3.78
N ARG A 25 4.57 13.20 4.28
CA ARG A 25 4.18 14.29 5.19
C ARG A 25 4.82 14.15 6.56
N LEU A 26 4.92 12.92 7.07
CA LEU A 26 5.46 12.63 8.40
C LEU A 26 7.00 12.62 8.41
N GLU A 27 7.65 12.28 7.31
CA GLU A 27 9.11 12.26 7.17
C GLU A 27 9.76 13.62 7.40
N ASN A 28 9.05 14.71 7.12
CA ASN A 28 9.55 16.07 7.32
C ASN A 28 9.45 16.56 8.78
N LYS A 29 8.84 15.79 9.69
CA LYS A 29 8.68 16.16 11.11
C LYS A 29 9.91 15.70 11.92
N GLN A 30 9.96 15.95 13.23
CA GLN A 30 10.97 15.35 14.10
C GLN A 30 10.68 13.85 14.33
N GLN A 31 11.28 13.24 15.35
CA GLN A 31 10.94 11.89 15.79
C GLN A 31 9.46 11.81 16.22
N LEU A 32 8.80 10.72 15.87
CA LEU A 32 7.36 10.54 16.01
C LEU A 32 7.03 9.41 16.97
N ALA A 33 6.01 9.62 17.80
CA ALA A 33 5.29 8.56 18.48
C ALA A 33 3.95 8.39 17.79
N LEU A 34 3.69 7.20 17.22
CA LEU A 34 2.42 6.92 16.54
C LEU A 34 1.44 6.21 17.47
N ILE A 35 0.20 6.72 17.51
CA ILE A 35 -0.88 6.14 18.30
C ILE A 35 -2.08 5.92 17.37
N GLY A 36 -2.45 4.65 17.16
CA GLY A 36 -3.58 4.25 16.32
C GLY A 36 -4.71 3.70 17.18
N ILE A 37 -5.78 4.47 17.39
CA ILE A 37 -6.94 4.06 18.19
C ILE A 37 -8.18 3.95 17.30
N HIS A 38 -8.97 2.90 17.52
CA HIS A 38 -10.25 2.69 16.82
C HIS A 38 -10.13 2.56 15.29
N LEU A 39 -8.99 2.04 14.81
CA LEU A 39 -8.70 1.86 13.39
C LEU A 39 -9.45 0.65 12.82
N CYS A 40 -10.65 0.91 12.31
CA CYS A 40 -11.55 -0.11 11.77
C CYS A 40 -11.07 -0.74 10.45
N LYS A 41 -11.56 -1.94 10.16
CA LYS A 41 -11.36 -2.65 8.88
C LYS A 41 -9.86 -2.87 8.60
N GLN A 42 -9.35 -2.29 7.52
CA GLN A 42 -7.96 -2.41 7.09
C GLN A 42 -7.08 -1.24 7.54
N LEU A 43 -7.59 -0.37 8.44
CA LEU A 43 -6.81 0.76 8.93
C LEU A 43 -5.72 0.35 9.93
N SER A 44 -5.92 -0.71 10.73
CA SER A 44 -4.86 -1.20 11.64
C SER A 44 -3.64 -1.74 10.86
N PRO A 45 -3.80 -2.60 9.83
CA PRO A 45 -2.71 -2.99 8.92
C PRO A 45 -2.08 -1.80 8.18
N ALA A 46 -2.88 -0.82 7.76
CA ALA A 46 -2.36 0.39 7.12
C ALA A 46 -1.51 1.24 8.08
N CYS A 47 -1.92 1.36 9.35
CA CYS A 47 -1.12 2.04 10.38
C CYS A 47 0.21 1.33 10.63
N ALA A 48 0.20 0.00 10.76
CA ALA A 48 1.43 -0.79 10.84
C ALA A 48 2.32 -0.57 9.62
N SER A 49 1.73 -0.52 8.42
CA SER A 49 2.44 -0.24 7.17
C SER A 49 3.10 1.15 7.15
N VAL A 50 2.43 2.18 7.68
CA VAL A 50 3.01 3.54 7.81
C VAL A 50 4.18 3.53 8.78
N VAL A 51 4.05 2.86 9.92
CA VAL A 51 5.10 2.76 10.94
C VAL A 51 6.32 2.03 10.39
N ASN A 52 6.10 0.90 9.71
CA ASN A 52 7.19 0.18 9.04
C ASN A 52 7.87 1.07 8.00
N ALA A 53 7.11 1.74 7.13
CA ALA A 53 7.67 2.61 6.09
C ALA A 53 8.44 3.83 6.64
N LEU A 54 8.05 4.37 7.81
CA LEU A 54 8.81 5.44 8.48
C LEU A 54 10.13 4.94 9.08
N GLY A 55 10.23 3.64 9.37
CA GLY A 55 11.43 3.05 9.97
C GLY A 55 11.61 3.37 11.47
N PRO A 56 12.54 2.66 12.13
CA PRO A 56 12.74 2.71 13.57
C PRO A 56 13.27 4.07 14.07
N GLU A 57 14.09 4.75 13.28
CA GLU A 57 14.65 6.05 13.66
C GLU A 57 13.58 7.14 13.71
N LYS A 58 12.68 7.15 12.72
CA LYS A 58 11.67 8.19 12.59
C LYS A 58 10.46 7.96 13.47
N ALA A 59 10.03 6.71 13.59
CA ALA A 59 8.88 6.31 14.39
C ALA A 59 9.29 5.18 15.35
N PRO A 60 10.11 5.47 16.38
CA PRO A 60 10.58 4.45 17.32
C PRO A 60 9.44 3.86 18.14
N PHE A 61 8.32 4.56 18.29
CA PHE A 61 7.21 4.15 19.15
C PHE A 61 5.91 4.02 18.36
N LEU A 62 5.22 2.89 18.58
CA LEU A 62 3.85 2.65 18.15
C LEU A 62 3.01 2.11 19.31
N CYS A 63 1.85 2.71 19.52
CA CYS A 63 0.75 2.11 20.28
C CYS A 63 -0.46 1.93 19.35
N LEU A 64 -0.82 0.67 19.06
CA LEU A 64 -1.89 0.33 18.13
C LEU A 64 -2.99 -0.43 18.87
N ALA A 65 -4.22 0.06 18.85
CA ALA A 65 -5.39 -0.61 19.39
C ALA A 65 -6.33 -1.02 18.25
N PRO A 66 -6.20 -2.26 17.72
CA PRO A 66 -7.06 -2.74 16.65
C PRO A 66 -8.54 -2.74 17.07
N CYS A 67 -9.42 -2.30 16.18
CA CYS A 67 -10.83 -2.16 16.53
C CYS A 67 -11.68 -3.40 16.20
N CYS A 68 -11.40 -4.05 15.07
CA CYS A 68 -12.23 -5.14 14.57
C CYS A 68 -11.46 -6.04 13.63
N LEU A 69 -11.95 -7.27 13.50
CA LEU A 69 -11.48 -8.16 12.45
C LEU A 69 -11.78 -7.55 11.07
N PRO A 70 -10.81 -7.57 10.15
CA PRO A 70 -11.02 -7.11 8.78
C PRO A 70 -12.21 -7.82 8.13
N LEU A 71 -12.91 -7.13 7.21
CA LEU A 71 -14.09 -7.68 6.55
C LEU A 71 -13.79 -9.01 5.83
N ALA A 72 -12.58 -9.15 5.31
CA ALA A 72 -12.10 -10.35 4.65
C ALA A 72 -12.19 -11.57 5.60
N ALA A 73 -11.68 -11.45 6.83
CA ALA A 73 -11.80 -12.45 7.88
C ALA A 73 -13.27 -12.80 8.19
N ARG A 74 -14.15 -11.78 8.26
CA ARG A 74 -15.57 -11.99 8.53
C ARG A 74 -16.30 -12.75 7.42
N ASN A 75 -15.94 -12.50 6.16
CA ASN A 75 -16.55 -13.16 5.01
C ASN A 75 -16.17 -14.65 4.97
N PHE A 76 -14.90 -14.98 5.26
CA PHE A 76 -14.43 -16.36 5.35
C PHE A 76 -15.29 -17.19 6.31
N ALA A 77 -15.51 -16.69 7.52
CA ALA A 77 -16.28 -17.39 8.53
C ALA A 77 -17.77 -17.54 8.18
N LYS A 78 -18.36 -16.62 7.39
CA LYS A 78 -19.73 -16.80 6.85
C LYS A 78 -19.79 -17.93 5.82
N THR A 79 -18.85 -17.97 4.88
CA THR A 79 -18.81 -19.00 3.83
C THR A 79 -18.52 -20.39 4.37
N ASN A 80 -17.65 -20.52 5.38
CA ASN A 80 -17.34 -21.82 5.97
C ASN A 80 -18.53 -22.45 6.71
N ARG A 81 -19.46 -21.64 7.24
CA ARG A 81 -20.67 -22.13 7.92
C ARG A 81 -21.72 -22.69 6.97
N GLN A 82 -21.71 -22.28 5.70
CA GLN A 82 -22.73 -22.68 4.72
C GLN A 82 -22.35 -23.96 3.95
N ALA A 83 -21.09 -24.39 4.00
CA ALA A 83 -20.60 -25.53 3.23
C ALA A 83 -20.59 -26.83 4.07
N ASN A 84 -21.65 -27.64 3.97
CA ASN A 84 -21.70 -29.04 4.42
C ASN A 84 -20.91 -29.97 3.48
N GLY A 85 -19.68 -29.62 3.10
CA GLY A 85 -18.88 -30.41 2.18
C GLY A 85 -17.76 -29.60 1.54
N MET A 86 -16.53 -30.10 1.73
CA MET A 86 -15.23 -29.63 1.24
C MET A 86 -15.11 -28.12 0.96
N PRO A 87 -14.57 -27.33 1.91
CA PRO A 87 -14.35 -25.91 1.69
C PRO A 87 -13.25 -25.72 0.65
N MET A 88 -13.57 -25.09 -0.47
CA MET A 88 -12.55 -24.46 -1.29
C MET A 88 -11.95 -23.32 -0.47
N LEU A 89 -10.82 -23.58 0.20
CA LEU A 89 -10.11 -22.63 1.06
C LEU A 89 -9.60 -21.46 0.22
N LYS A 90 -10.46 -20.49 -0.07
CA LYS A 90 -10.02 -19.18 -0.58
C LYS A 90 -9.23 -18.51 0.55
N LYS A 91 -7.90 -18.61 0.45
CA LYS A 91 -6.97 -17.91 1.35
C LYS A 91 -7.36 -16.45 1.41
N THR A 92 -7.59 -15.97 2.61
CA THR A 92 -7.97 -14.58 2.84
C THR A 92 -6.76 -13.85 3.36
N THR A 93 -6.08 -13.09 2.50
CA THR A 93 -4.84 -12.40 2.87
C THR A 93 -5.05 -10.90 3.04
N ILE A 94 -4.24 -10.29 3.91
CA ILE A 94 -4.06 -8.84 3.99
C ILE A 94 -2.57 -8.55 3.92
N ALA A 95 -2.21 -7.57 3.10
CA ALA A 95 -0.84 -7.09 3.00
C ALA A 95 -0.56 -5.99 4.05
N VAL A 96 0.59 -6.10 4.72
CA VAL A 96 1.21 -5.03 5.51
C VAL A 96 2.49 -4.64 4.80
N ARG A 97 2.70 -3.35 4.50
CA ARG A 97 3.96 -2.92 3.90
C ARG A 97 5.10 -3.08 4.89
N THR A 98 6.23 -3.54 4.39
CA THR A 98 7.48 -3.59 5.14
C THR A 98 8.24 -2.28 4.95
N TYR A 99 9.33 -2.14 5.70
CA TYR A 99 10.30 -1.07 5.49
C TYR A 99 10.80 -1.07 4.05
N GLU A 100 11.00 0.14 3.55
CA GLU A 100 11.54 0.47 2.23
C GLU A 100 12.35 1.75 2.43
N SER A 101 13.63 1.73 2.01
CA SER A 101 14.49 2.91 2.12
C SER A 101 13.96 4.07 1.27
N ALA A 102 14.44 5.29 1.52
CA ALA A 102 14.07 6.44 0.72
C ALA A 102 14.47 6.26 -0.76
N GLU A 103 15.64 5.66 -1.02
CA GLU A 103 16.15 5.35 -2.34
C GLU A 103 15.28 4.30 -3.05
N GLU A 104 14.94 3.21 -2.37
CA GLU A 104 14.09 2.14 -2.90
C GLU A 104 12.69 2.68 -3.27
N ARG A 105 12.13 3.51 -2.38
CA ARG A 105 10.84 4.18 -2.60
C ARG A 105 10.88 5.11 -3.81
N GLN A 106 11.94 5.89 -3.95
CA GLN A 106 12.11 6.78 -5.10
C GLN A 106 12.26 5.98 -6.40
N ALA A 107 13.08 4.93 -6.40
CA ALA A 107 13.24 4.05 -7.55
C ALA A 107 11.90 3.41 -7.97
N ARG A 108 11.07 2.99 -7.01
CA ARG A 108 9.72 2.49 -7.26
C ARG A 108 8.81 3.55 -7.89
N LYS A 109 8.83 4.79 -7.38
CA LYS A 109 8.05 5.91 -7.96
C LYS A 109 8.47 6.20 -9.39
N ASP A 110 9.77 6.26 -9.65
CA ASP A 110 10.32 6.53 -10.98
C ASP A 110 9.92 5.42 -11.97
N ALA A 111 10.04 4.15 -11.56
CA ALA A 111 9.60 3.01 -12.37
C ALA A 111 8.10 3.09 -12.70
N ASN A 112 7.27 3.44 -11.72
CA ASN A 112 5.83 3.60 -11.92
C ASN A 112 5.48 4.81 -12.80
N GLN A 113 6.24 5.90 -12.72
CA GLN A 113 6.11 7.07 -13.58
C GLN A 113 6.48 6.74 -15.03
N LYS A 114 7.60 6.05 -15.26
CA LYS A 114 8.01 5.54 -16.58
C LYS A 114 6.93 4.65 -17.20
N ARG A 115 6.36 3.75 -16.41
CA ARG A 115 5.21 2.93 -16.82
C ARG A 115 3.99 3.78 -17.19
N LEU A 116 3.64 4.78 -16.38
CA LEU A 116 2.50 5.67 -16.67
C LEU A 116 2.73 6.44 -17.97
N ALA A 117 3.94 6.96 -18.18
CA ALA A 117 4.32 7.62 -19.43
C ALA A 117 4.18 6.67 -20.64
N ALA A 118 4.67 5.43 -20.53
CA ALA A 118 4.50 4.43 -21.59
C ALA A 118 3.02 4.05 -21.86
N LYS A 119 2.15 4.15 -20.84
CA LYS A 119 0.71 3.85 -20.98
C LYS A 119 -0.09 4.99 -21.60
N LYS A 120 0.41 6.23 -21.59
CA LYS A 120 -0.19 7.36 -22.32
C LYS A 120 -0.01 7.14 -23.83
N ARG A 121 -0.83 6.24 -24.38
CA ARG A 121 -0.84 5.80 -25.79
C ARG A 121 -1.20 6.92 -26.77
N THR A 122 -1.73 8.02 -26.27
CA THR A 122 -2.21 9.13 -27.09
C THR A 122 -1.08 10.11 -27.34
N PHE A 123 -0.73 10.27 -28.61
CA PHE A 123 -0.02 11.45 -29.15
C PHE A 123 -0.63 12.80 -28.71
N MET A 124 -1.83 12.76 -28.14
CA MET A 124 -2.61 13.90 -27.66
C MET A 124 -2.11 14.50 -26.35
N ASP A 125 -1.05 13.98 -25.72
CA ASP A 125 -0.48 14.57 -24.50
C ASP A 125 1.02 14.86 -24.62
N GLN A 126 1.62 14.62 -25.79
CA GLN A 126 3.03 14.88 -26.04
C GLN A 126 3.18 16.06 -26.99
N PRO A 127 4.02 17.06 -26.66
CA PRO A 127 4.27 18.18 -27.55
C PRO A 127 4.94 17.70 -28.84
N CYS A 128 4.50 18.25 -29.98
CA CYS A 128 5.10 17.98 -31.27
C CYS A 128 6.57 18.44 -31.27
N ILE A 129 7.48 17.59 -31.76
CA ILE A 129 8.92 17.92 -31.81
C ILE A 129 9.28 19.07 -32.76
N LEU A 130 8.32 19.53 -33.59
CA LEU A 130 8.54 20.60 -34.57
C LEU A 130 8.02 21.96 -34.07
N CYS A 131 6.87 22.00 -33.42
CA CYS A 131 6.20 23.24 -33.02
C CYS A 131 5.83 23.31 -31.53
N ALA A 132 6.12 22.28 -30.74
CA ALA A 132 5.75 22.12 -29.33
C ALA A 132 4.24 22.08 -29.01
N GLU A 133 3.36 22.20 -30.00
CA GLU A 133 1.91 22.07 -29.83
C GLU A 133 1.45 20.61 -29.68
N ILE A 134 0.31 20.40 -29.03
CA ILE A 134 -0.23 19.07 -28.75
C ILE A 134 -0.96 18.50 -29.98
N HIS A 135 -0.22 17.79 -30.83
CA HIS A 135 -0.78 17.01 -31.94
C HIS A 135 0.20 15.95 -32.46
N PRO A 136 -0.27 14.94 -33.22
CA PRO A 136 0.62 14.01 -33.92
C PRO A 136 1.55 14.76 -34.88
N VAL A 137 2.82 14.36 -34.95
CA VAL A 137 3.81 14.99 -35.85
C VAL A 137 3.38 14.90 -37.32
N GLN A 138 2.63 13.86 -37.70
CA GLN A 138 2.09 13.68 -39.05
C GLN A 138 1.06 14.74 -39.46
N LYS A 139 0.46 15.43 -38.48
CA LYS A 139 -0.52 16.51 -38.70
C LYS A 139 0.09 17.90 -38.51
N CYS A 140 1.40 18.00 -38.32
CA CYS A 140 2.07 19.28 -38.09
C CYS A 140 2.14 20.09 -39.39
N GLY A 141 1.74 21.36 -39.34
CA GLY A 141 1.93 22.28 -40.47
C GLY A 141 3.40 22.61 -40.78
N LEU A 142 4.31 22.33 -39.86
CA LEU A 142 5.77 22.48 -40.04
C LEU A 142 6.45 21.20 -40.54
N LEU A 143 5.70 20.14 -40.85
CA LEU A 143 6.27 18.92 -41.40
C LEU A 143 6.79 19.20 -42.82
N PRO A 144 8.09 18.98 -43.11
CA PRO A 144 8.64 19.18 -44.44
C PRO A 144 7.96 18.30 -45.50
N LEU A 145 7.92 18.75 -46.75
CA LEU A 145 7.39 17.95 -47.87
C LEU A 145 8.38 16.89 -48.37
N ASP A 146 9.68 17.08 -48.11
CA ASP A 146 10.72 16.13 -48.50
C ASP A 146 10.59 14.81 -47.73
N LEU A 147 10.55 13.69 -48.45
CA LEU A 147 10.33 12.37 -47.88
C LEU A 147 11.50 11.90 -47.00
N ASN A 148 12.72 12.32 -47.31
CA ASN A 148 13.90 11.92 -46.52
C ASN A 148 13.94 12.69 -45.19
N GLU A 149 13.62 13.98 -45.20
CA GLU A 149 13.45 14.78 -43.98
C GLU A 149 12.30 14.27 -43.11
N GLN A 150 11.15 13.94 -43.71
CA GLN A 150 10.02 13.34 -43.00
C GLN A 150 10.43 12.04 -42.29
N ARG A 151 11.19 11.16 -42.98
CA ARG A 151 11.68 9.92 -42.39
C ARG A 151 12.57 10.17 -41.17
N ILE A 152 13.52 11.10 -41.26
CA ILE A 152 14.41 11.49 -40.15
C ILE A 152 13.59 12.01 -38.96
N ILE A 153 12.59 12.85 -39.22
CA ILE A 153 11.69 13.40 -38.19
C ILE A 153 10.87 12.29 -37.53
N PHE A 154 10.33 11.35 -38.31
CA PHE A 154 9.56 10.23 -37.77
C PHE A 154 10.43 9.25 -36.97
N GLU A 155 11.65 8.97 -37.41
CA GLU A 155 12.62 8.15 -36.65
C GLU A 155 12.99 8.83 -35.32
N ARG A 156 13.24 10.13 -35.34
CA ARG A 156 13.49 10.92 -34.12
C ARG A 156 12.26 10.96 -33.21
N ALA A 157 11.07 11.17 -33.76
CA ALA A 157 9.84 11.13 -33.00
C ALA A 157 9.54 9.73 -32.44
N ALA A 158 9.99 8.66 -33.10
CA ALA A 158 9.86 7.29 -32.63
C ALA A 158 10.88 6.94 -31.54
N SER A 159 12.12 7.44 -31.62
CA SER A 159 13.15 7.19 -30.61
C SER A 159 12.87 7.87 -29.27
N LEU A 160 12.13 8.98 -29.29
CA LEU A 160 11.64 9.68 -28.11
C LEU A 160 10.43 8.99 -27.45
N ARG A 161 9.83 7.99 -28.09
CA ARG A 161 8.71 7.26 -27.46
C ARG A 161 9.25 6.28 -26.42
N PRO A 162 8.68 6.28 -25.20
CA PRO A 162 8.97 5.26 -24.21
C PRO A 162 8.63 3.87 -24.75
N CYS A 163 9.53 2.91 -24.52
CA CYS A 163 9.31 1.51 -24.80
C CYS A 163 8.05 1.02 -24.10
N TRP A 164 7.17 0.35 -24.84
CA TRP A 164 5.89 -0.11 -24.31
C TRP A 164 6.00 -1.33 -23.37
N LEU A 165 7.21 -1.84 -23.16
CA LEU A 165 7.51 -2.93 -22.23
C LEU A 165 8.18 -2.42 -20.95
N CYS A 166 9.24 -1.62 -21.05
CA CYS A 166 9.99 -1.15 -19.87
C CYS A 166 9.81 0.34 -19.54
N GLY A 167 9.30 1.16 -20.47
CA GLY A 167 9.12 2.60 -20.29
C GLY A 167 10.37 3.45 -20.52
N GLU A 168 11.50 2.87 -20.88
CA GLU A 168 12.72 3.61 -21.26
C GLU A 168 12.66 4.10 -22.71
N VAL A 169 13.30 5.24 -23.00
CA VAL A 169 13.41 5.78 -24.37
C VAL A 169 14.59 5.16 -25.14
N GLY A 170 14.62 5.35 -26.46
CA GLY A 170 15.74 4.91 -27.31
C GLY A 170 15.57 3.53 -27.95
N HIS A 171 14.54 2.77 -27.59
CA HIS A 171 14.23 1.49 -28.24
C HIS A 171 12.72 1.23 -28.31
N GLN A 172 12.33 0.36 -29.24
CA GLN A 172 10.96 -0.12 -29.36
C GLN A 172 10.78 -1.44 -28.59
N LYS A 173 9.52 -1.81 -28.31
CA LYS A 173 9.19 -3.07 -27.63
C LYS A 173 9.88 -4.28 -28.27
N ALA A 174 9.94 -4.36 -29.60
CA ALA A 174 10.56 -5.46 -30.33
C ALA A 174 12.07 -5.61 -30.05
N ASN A 175 12.72 -4.51 -29.64
CA ASN A 175 14.16 -4.45 -29.36
C ASN A 175 14.42 -4.18 -27.87
N CYS A 176 13.46 -4.49 -27.00
CA CYS A 176 13.62 -4.23 -25.57
C CYS A 176 14.63 -5.21 -24.97
N PRO A 177 15.67 -4.74 -24.23
CA PRO A 177 16.61 -5.64 -23.56
C PRO A 177 15.93 -6.51 -22.49
N ASN A 178 14.74 -6.10 -22.01
CA ASN A 178 13.96 -6.83 -21.01
C ASN A 178 12.87 -7.73 -21.64
N ASN A 179 12.94 -8.02 -22.94
CA ASN A 179 11.91 -8.78 -23.65
C ASN A 179 11.78 -10.22 -23.13
N ASP A 180 12.88 -10.84 -22.73
CA ASP A 180 12.89 -12.23 -22.24
C ASP A 180 12.53 -12.36 -20.74
N VAL A 181 12.60 -11.25 -20.00
CA VAL A 181 12.36 -11.23 -18.54
C VAL A 181 10.88 -10.97 -18.22
N GLN A 182 10.13 -10.37 -19.14
CA GLN A 182 8.73 -10.00 -18.92
C GLN A 182 7.77 -10.78 -19.81
N GLU A 183 7.07 -11.76 -19.23
CA GLU A 183 5.99 -12.50 -19.89
C GLU A 183 4.82 -11.60 -20.33
N SER A 184 4.63 -10.45 -19.67
CA SER A 184 3.50 -9.56 -19.95
C SER A 184 3.87 -8.51 -21.00
N SER A 185 2.98 -8.29 -21.97
CA SER A 185 3.11 -7.28 -23.01
C SER A 185 3.07 -5.81 -22.55
N LYS A 186 3.00 -5.55 -21.23
CA LYS A 186 2.84 -4.23 -20.61
C LYS A 186 3.87 -4.06 -19.49
N PRO A 187 4.30 -2.81 -19.19
CA PRO A 187 5.21 -2.59 -18.08
C PRO A 187 4.54 -2.94 -16.75
N ARG A 188 5.22 -3.77 -15.95
CA ARG A 188 4.74 -4.21 -14.63
C ARG A 188 4.71 -3.02 -13.67
N LEU A 189 3.70 -3.00 -12.80
CA LEU A 189 3.62 -2.04 -11.71
C LEU A 189 4.63 -2.49 -10.64
N THR A 190 5.55 -1.63 -10.25
CA THR A 190 6.45 -1.89 -9.13
C THR A 190 5.69 -1.60 -7.85
N LEU A 191 5.37 -2.66 -7.10
CA LEU A 191 4.65 -2.57 -5.83
C LEU A 191 5.64 -2.39 -4.68
N PRO A 192 5.24 -1.71 -3.59
CA PRO A 192 6.05 -1.68 -2.37
C PRO A 192 6.18 -3.10 -1.80
N PRO A 193 7.25 -3.37 -1.04
CA PRO A 193 7.42 -4.66 -0.38
C PRO A 193 6.35 -4.84 0.71
N THR A 194 5.81 -6.05 0.80
CA THR A 194 4.71 -6.37 1.73
C THR A 194 4.83 -7.78 2.29
N ILE A 195 4.43 -7.95 3.53
CA ILE A 195 4.16 -9.27 4.14
C ILE A 195 2.66 -9.56 4.00
N GLU A 196 2.33 -10.75 3.52
CA GLU A 196 0.95 -11.23 3.46
C GLU A 196 0.57 -11.97 4.75
N MET A 197 -0.44 -11.48 5.45
CA MET A 197 -1.04 -12.14 6.60
C MET A 197 -2.23 -12.98 6.16
N ASN A 198 -2.17 -14.30 6.36
CA ASN A 198 -3.25 -15.22 6.04
C ASN A 198 -4.32 -15.26 7.16
N LEU A 199 -5.31 -14.39 7.08
CA LEU A 199 -6.36 -14.28 8.09
C LEU A 199 -7.23 -15.53 8.27
N THR A 200 -7.17 -16.49 7.34
CA THR A 200 -7.83 -17.78 7.51
C THR A 200 -7.28 -18.51 8.75
N GLU A 201 -6.00 -18.35 9.06
CA GLU A 201 -5.35 -18.99 10.22
C GLU A 201 -5.96 -18.53 11.54
N ALA A 202 -6.41 -17.26 11.63
CA ALA A 202 -7.06 -16.73 12.82
C ALA A 202 -8.36 -17.48 13.18
N PHE A 203 -9.00 -18.16 12.24
CA PHE A 203 -10.20 -18.98 12.49
C PHE A 203 -9.93 -20.47 12.58
N LEU A 204 -8.74 -20.92 12.20
CA LEU A 204 -8.35 -22.33 12.26
C LEU A 204 -7.71 -22.67 13.61
N ASP A 205 -7.04 -21.71 14.23
CA ASP A 205 -6.52 -21.86 15.58
C ASP A 205 -7.67 -21.84 16.60
N LYS A 206 -7.88 -22.97 17.28
CA LYS A 206 -8.90 -23.13 18.33
C LYS A 206 -8.37 -22.82 19.73
N SER A 207 -7.08 -22.51 19.87
CA SER A 207 -6.45 -22.24 21.17
C SER A 207 -6.71 -20.83 21.70
N LYS A 208 -7.05 -19.87 20.81
CA LYS A 208 -7.34 -18.47 21.14
C LYS A 208 -8.57 -17.98 20.38
N ALA A 209 -9.13 -16.83 20.77
CA ALA A 209 -10.20 -16.23 19.99
C ALA A 209 -9.65 -15.68 18.67
N PRO A 210 -10.46 -15.61 17.59
CA PRO A 210 -9.97 -15.13 16.30
C PRO A 210 -9.41 -13.71 16.33
N PHE A 211 -9.90 -12.86 17.23
CA PHE A 211 -9.36 -11.52 17.43
C PHE A 211 -7.95 -11.54 18.04
N ASP A 212 -7.72 -12.34 19.09
CA ASP A 212 -6.39 -12.57 19.66
C ASP A 212 -5.39 -13.01 18.58
N CYS A 213 -5.76 -14.02 17.78
CA CYS A 213 -4.92 -14.51 16.69
C CYS A 213 -4.61 -13.41 15.67
N TYR A 214 -5.59 -12.59 15.31
CA TYR A 214 -5.38 -11.47 14.40
C TYR A 214 -4.42 -10.41 14.98
N VAL A 215 -4.55 -10.07 16.27
CA VAL A 215 -3.65 -9.14 16.95
C VAL A 215 -2.22 -9.69 16.98
N ASP A 216 -2.05 -10.98 17.27
CA ASP A 216 -0.75 -11.68 17.24
C ASP A 216 -0.12 -11.71 15.83
N MET A 217 -0.93 -11.90 14.79
CA MET A 217 -0.45 -11.83 13.41
C MET A 217 0.00 -10.42 13.05
N LEU A 218 -0.79 -9.42 13.44
CA LEU A 218 -0.48 -8.01 13.18
C LEU A 218 0.77 -7.56 13.96
N SER A 219 0.97 -8.04 15.19
CA SER A 219 2.16 -7.73 15.97
C SER A 219 3.44 -8.25 15.32
N LYS A 220 3.39 -9.44 14.71
CA LYS A 220 4.52 -10.02 13.96
C LYS A 220 4.83 -9.28 12.65
N ALA A 221 3.87 -8.53 12.11
CA ALA A 221 4.06 -7.74 10.90
C ALA A 221 4.65 -6.34 11.18
N ILE A 222 4.81 -5.95 12.44
CA ILE A 222 5.42 -4.68 12.84
C ILE A 222 6.93 -4.87 12.97
N GLU A 223 7.70 -4.09 12.25
CA GLU A 223 9.16 -4.20 12.16
C GLU A 223 9.83 -3.32 13.22
N ARG A 224 9.76 -3.76 14.48
CA ARG A 224 10.39 -3.11 15.63
C ARG A 224 11.03 -4.18 16.52
N ASP A 225 12.05 -3.78 17.28
CA ASP A 225 12.85 -4.71 18.08
C ASP A 225 12.05 -5.30 19.24
N ASN A 226 11.18 -4.50 19.84
CA ASN A 226 10.40 -4.90 21.01
C ASN A 226 8.90 -4.70 20.76
N VAL A 227 8.24 -5.72 20.22
CA VAL A 227 6.78 -5.74 20.01
C VAL A 227 6.10 -6.60 21.06
N LYS A 228 5.13 -6.02 21.77
CA LYS A 228 4.35 -6.68 22.80
C LYS A 228 2.85 -6.48 22.56
N VAL A 229 2.09 -7.56 22.70
CA VAL A 229 0.64 -7.50 22.85
C VAL A 229 0.32 -7.33 24.32
N CYS A 230 -0.43 -6.30 24.65
CA CYS A 230 -0.79 -5.93 26.00
C CYS A 230 -2.30 -6.01 26.18
N GLU A 231 -2.71 -6.49 27.35
CA GLU A 231 -4.11 -6.49 27.77
C GLU A 231 -4.37 -5.26 28.65
N SER A 232 -5.43 -4.52 28.37
CA SER A 232 -5.81 -3.33 29.12
C SER A 232 -6.49 -3.64 30.45
N GLY A 233 -6.91 -4.89 30.67
CA GLY A 233 -7.74 -5.27 31.82
C GLY A 233 -9.14 -4.64 31.82
N LEU A 234 -9.48 -3.85 30.78
CA LEU A 234 -10.80 -3.25 30.62
C LEU A 234 -11.78 -4.33 30.13
N THR A 235 -12.34 -5.08 31.07
CA THR A 235 -13.43 -6.00 30.80
C THR A 235 -14.70 -5.19 30.60
N THR A 236 -15.27 -5.23 29.39
CA THR A 236 -16.66 -4.79 29.25
C THR A 236 -17.55 -5.87 29.85
N ASN A 237 -18.30 -5.54 30.90
CA ASN A 237 -19.35 -6.40 31.51
C ASN A 237 -20.49 -6.79 30.54
N ALA A 238 -20.35 -6.51 29.24
CA ALA A 238 -21.28 -6.91 28.19
C ALA A 238 -21.07 -8.37 27.73
N PHE A 239 -20.58 -9.24 28.60
CA PHE A 239 -20.75 -10.69 28.47
C PHE A 239 -22.22 -11.03 28.77
N HIS A 240 -23.14 -10.55 27.93
CA HIS A 240 -24.44 -11.20 27.87
C HIS A 240 -24.20 -12.57 27.22
N ASP A 241 -24.32 -13.63 28.00
CA ASP A 241 -24.28 -15.01 27.54
C ASP A 241 -25.55 -15.30 26.73
N ASN A 242 -25.60 -14.74 25.53
CA ASN A 242 -26.67 -14.96 24.57
C ASN A 242 -26.06 -15.45 23.25
N ASP A 243 -26.83 -16.19 22.46
CA ASP A 243 -26.37 -16.74 21.18
C ASP A 243 -25.86 -15.65 20.22
N ALA A 244 -26.31 -14.40 20.38
CA ALA A 244 -25.82 -13.25 19.63
C ALA A 244 -24.36 -12.86 19.95
N ASN A 245 -23.87 -13.19 21.16
CA ASN A 245 -22.50 -12.92 21.60
C ASN A 245 -21.54 -14.11 21.43
N ARG A 246 -22.05 -15.36 21.34
CA ARG A 246 -21.22 -16.54 21.00
C ARG A 246 -20.46 -16.36 19.68
N ASP A 247 -21.03 -15.58 18.76
CA ASP A 247 -20.46 -15.25 17.45
C ASP A 247 -19.85 -13.85 17.36
N ASN A 248 -19.78 -13.12 18.49
CA ASN A 248 -19.16 -11.81 18.53
C ASN A 248 -17.65 -11.95 18.57
N TRP A 249 -17.02 -12.20 17.41
CA TRP A 249 -15.57 -12.24 17.27
C TRP A 249 -14.87 -10.92 17.62
N ASN A 250 -15.61 -9.85 17.91
CA ASN A 250 -15.06 -8.59 18.43
C ASN A 250 -15.36 -8.42 19.92
N ALA A 251 -15.72 -9.46 20.67
CA ALA A 251 -15.99 -9.39 22.10
C ALA A 251 -14.79 -8.84 22.89
N GLN A 252 -13.58 -9.12 22.42
CA GLN A 252 -12.31 -8.61 22.97
C GLN A 252 -11.83 -7.31 22.29
N ARG A 253 -12.67 -6.64 21.49
CA ARG A 253 -12.28 -5.34 20.93
C ARG A 253 -11.98 -4.38 22.07
N LYS A 254 -10.89 -3.61 21.95
CA LYS A 254 -10.42 -2.66 22.96
C LYS A 254 -9.85 -3.27 24.24
N SER A 255 -9.86 -4.61 24.42
CA SER A 255 -9.14 -5.24 25.53
C SER A 255 -7.66 -5.42 25.21
N LEU A 256 -7.30 -5.60 23.93
CA LEU A 256 -5.92 -5.74 23.47
C LEU A 256 -5.41 -4.51 22.71
N TYR A 257 -4.13 -4.22 22.91
CA TYR A 257 -3.36 -3.25 22.13
C TYR A 257 -1.93 -3.77 21.93
N ILE A 258 -1.28 -3.29 20.89
CA ILE A 258 0.11 -3.61 20.54
C ILE A 258 0.96 -2.40 20.89
N VAL A 259 2.01 -2.61 21.66
CA VAL A 259 3.07 -1.62 21.90
C VAL A 259 4.32 -2.12 21.20
N ALA A 260 4.90 -1.28 20.35
CA ALA A 260 6.13 -1.58 19.65
C ALA A 260 7.15 -0.45 19.87
N MET A 261 8.38 -0.83 20.19
CA MET A 261 9.48 0.08 20.48
C MET A 261 10.76 -0.37 19.75
N SER A 262 11.52 0.60 19.26
CA SER A 262 12.91 0.46 18.82
C SER A 262 13.87 1.01 19.86
#